data_AF-A0AA37I666-F1
#
_entry.id   AF-A0AA37I666-F1
#
_cell.length_a   1.000
_cell.length_b   1.000
_cell.length_c   1.000
_cell.angle_alpha   90.00
_cell.angle_beta   90.00
_cell.angle_gamma   90.00
#
_symmetry.space_group_name_H-M   'P 1'
#
loop_
_entity.id
_entity.type
_entity.pdbx_description
1 polymer ?
#
loop_
_entity_poly.entity_id
_entity_poly.type
_entity_poly.pdbx_seq_one_letter_code
_entity_poly.pdbx_strand_id
1 'polypeptide(L)'
;MAYNKLNNPRAFPGNSNYGMSLRDYFAGQALAGAMAGDSLPIDAPPELLEQRAQLYYRLADAMLRIRAEEETLTNATAMMGMNI
;
A
#
# COMPACT_ATOMS: atom_id res chain seq x y z
N MET A 1 1.25 -9.36 20.14
CA MET A 1 1.55 -8.00 19.64
C MET A 1 0.45 -7.62 18.66
N ALA A 2 -0.42 -6.70 19.03
CA ALA A 2 -1.48 -6.23 18.14
C ALA A 2 -0.82 -5.41 17.03
N TYR A 3 -0.94 -5.87 15.78
CA TYR A 3 -0.53 -5.12 14.60
C TYR A 3 -1.36 -3.84 14.56
N ASN A 4 -0.82 -2.77 15.13
CA ASN A 4 -1.46 -1.48 15.15
C ASN A 4 -1.52 -1.04 13.69
N LYS A 5 -2.74 -1.05 13.16
CA LYS A 5 -3.11 -0.88 11.76
C LYS A 5 -2.14 0.10 11.10
N LEU A 6 -1.36 -0.37 10.11
CA LEU A 6 -0.57 0.48 9.23
C LEU A 6 -1.42 1.71 8.93
N ASN A 7 -0.91 2.89 9.31
CA ASN A 7 -1.61 4.16 9.15
C ASN A 7 -1.89 4.30 7.65
N ASN A 8 -3.10 3.92 7.23
CA ASN A 8 -3.47 3.69 5.84
C ASN A 8 -4.33 4.88 5.40
N PRO A 9 -3.71 6.01 5.01
CA PRO A 9 -4.44 7.20 4.59
C PRO A 9 -5.29 6.86 3.36
N ARG A 10 -6.25 7.73 3.05
CA ARG A 10 -7.10 7.54 1.86
C ARG A 10 -6.39 8.12 0.63
N ALA A 11 -6.39 7.36 -0.45
CA ALA A 11 -6.08 7.85 -1.79
C ALA A 11 -7.35 8.48 -2.41
N PHE A 12 -7.16 9.66 -3.00
CA PHE A 12 -8.20 10.47 -3.66
C PHE A 12 -9.47 10.75 -2.82
N PRO A 13 -9.35 11.25 -1.57
CA PRO A 13 -10.53 11.73 -0.84
C PRO A 13 -11.11 12.98 -1.52
N GLY A 14 -12.43 13.04 -1.65
CA GLY A 14 -13.15 14.20 -2.18
C GLY A 14 -14.31 14.60 -1.28
N ASN A 15 -14.94 15.76 -1.53
CA ASN A 15 -15.98 16.33 -0.66
C ASN A 15 -17.18 15.38 -0.39
N SER A 16 -17.46 14.43 -1.30
CA SER A 16 -18.55 13.45 -1.18
C SER A 16 -18.09 12.00 -1.36
N ASN A 17 -16.79 11.73 -1.39
CA ASN A 17 -16.25 10.38 -1.49
C ASN A 17 -15.15 10.18 -0.46
N TYR A 18 -15.33 9.13 0.34
CA TYR A 18 -14.38 8.69 1.34
C TYR A 18 -13.01 8.28 0.74
N GLY A 19 -12.89 8.13 -0.57
CA GLY A 19 -11.68 7.71 -1.27
C GLY A 19 -11.43 6.20 -1.10
N MET A 20 -10.38 5.70 -1.73
CA MET A 20 -9.92 4.32 -1.50
C MET A 20 -8.83 4.31 -0.44
N SER A 21 -8.59 3.18 0.22
CA SER A 21 -7.43 3.11 1.12
C SER A 21 -6.13 3.15 0.30
N LEU A 22 -5.07 3.79 0.81
CA LEU A 22 -3.78 3.87 0.11
C LEU A 22 -3.20 2.47 -0.15
N ARG A 23 -3.49 1.51 0.74
CA ARG A 23 -3.23 0.08 0.54
C ARG A 23 -3.89 -0.46 -0.72
N ASP A 24 -5.19 -0.21 -0.91
CA ASP A 24 -5.92 -0.68 -2.09
C ASP A 24 -5.40 0.01 -3.35
N TYR A 25 -5.02 1.29 -3.25
CA TYR A 25 -4.41 2.03 -4.35
C TYR A 25 -3.08 1.39 -4.79
N PHE A 26 -2.15 1.16 -3.86
CA PHE A 26 -0.87 0.52 -4.16
C PHE A 26 -1.03 -0.89 -4.68
N ALA A 27 -1.94 -1.68 -4.11
CA ALA A 27 -2.22 -3.03 -4.60
C ALA A 27 -2.78 -2.99 -6.03
N GLY A 28 -3.69 -2.06 -6.33
CA GLY A 28 -4.23 -1.85 -7.66
C GLY A 28 -3.17 -1.41 -8.68
N GLN A 29 -2.26 -0.51 -8.30
CA GLN A 29 -1.15 -0.10 -9.16
C GLN A 29 -0.18 -1.26 -9.44
N ALA A 30 0.15 -2.07 -8.43
CA ALA A 30 1.00 -3.24 -8.60
C ALA A 30 0.34 -4.28 -9.52
N LEU A 31 -0.97 -4.51 -9.37
CA LEU A 31 -1.75 -5.37 -10.27
C LEU A 31 -1.73 -4.83 -11.70
N ALA A 32 -2.02 -3.54 -11.90
CA ALA A 32 -2.07 -2.92 -13.21
C ALA A 32 -0.71 -3.01 -13.94
N GLY A 33 0.38 -2.75 -13.22
CA GLY A 33 1.73 -2.90 -13.76
C GLY A 33 2.07 -4.35 -14.12
N ALA A 34 1.70 -5.31 -13.28
CA ALA A 34 1.91 -6.73 -13.59
C ALA A 34 1.10 -7.18 -14.82
N MET A 35 -0.17 -6.77 -14.91
CA MET A 35 -1.04 -7.11 -16.03
C MET A 35 -0.64 -6.45 -17.37
N ALA A 36 0.21 -5.42 -17.33
CA ALA A 36 0.73 -4.81 -18.55
C ALA A 36 1.73 -5.71 -19.30
N GLY A 37 2.41 -6.63 -18.60
CA GLY A 37 3.40 -7.55 -19.17
C GLY A 37 3.03 -9.04 -19.10
N ASP A 38 2.03 -9.40 -18.31
CA ASP A 38 1.61 -10.77 -18.05
C ASP A 38 0.06 -10.85 -18.10
N SER A 39 -0.51 -11.84 -18.79
CA SER A 39 -1.96 -12.03 -18.86
C SER A 39 -2.38 -13.25 -18.06
N LEU A 40 -3.45 -13.10 -17.27
CA LEU A 40 -4.07 -14.24 -16.59
C LEU A 40 -4.87 -15.06 -17.61
N PRO A 41 -4.76 -16.40 -17.59
CA PRO A 41 -5.64 -17.27 -18.36
C PRO A 41 -7.11 -17.03 -17.99
N ILE A 42 -8.01 -17.20 -18.96
CA ILE A 42 -9.46 -17.06 -18.73
C ILE A 42 -10.00 -18.11 -17.75
N ASP A 43 -9.36 -19.27 -17.73
CA ASP A 43 -9.62 -20.42 -16.88
C ASP A 43 -8.63 -20.51 -15.70
N ALA A 44 -8.02 -19.38 -15.31
CA ALA A 44 -7.12 -19.32 -14.18
C ALA A 44 -7.78 -19.92 -12.93
N PRO A 45 -7.12 -20.88 -12.25
CA PRO A 45 -7.69 -21.53 -11.08
C PRO A 45 -7.82 -20.51 -9.92
N PRO A 46 -8.84 -20.64 -9.05
CA PRO A 46 -9.06 -19.72 -7.94
C PRO A 46 -7.82 -19.50 -7.06
N GLU A 47 -7.02 -20.54 -6.84
CA GLU A 47 -5.81 -20.49 -6.02
C GLU A 47 -4.76 -19.56 -6.62
N LEU A 48 -4.64 -19.51 -7.96
CA LEU A 48 -3.72 -18.59 -8.63
C LEU A 48 -4.18 -17.14 -8.48
N LEU A 49 -5.48 -16.89 -8.58
CA LEU A 49 -6.06 -15.55 -8.41
C LEU A 49 -5.83 -15.04 -6.99
N GLU A 50 -6.07 -15.89 -5.99
CA GLU A 50 -5.84 -15.58 -4.58
C GLU A 50 -4.35 -15.31 -4.29
N GLN A 51 -3.44 -16.12 -4.82
CA GLN A 51 -2.00 -15.91 -4.67
C GLN A 51 -1.54 -14.57 -5.26
N ARG A 52 -2.05 -14.20 -6.44
CA ARG A 52 -1.75 -12.92 -7.08
C ARG A 52 -2.30 -11.76 -6.25
N ALA A 53 -3.54 -11.84 -5.79
CA ALA A 53 -4.12 -10.82 -4.91
C ALA A 53 -3.29 -10.64 -3.63
N GLN A 54 -2.91 -11.74 -2.97
CA GLN A 54 -2.06 -11.72 -1.77
C GLN A 54 -0.68 -11.12 -2.04
N LEU A 55 -0.10 -11.35 -3.21
CA LEU A 55 1.18 -10.74 -3.61
C LEU A 55 1.06 -9.21 -3.68
N TYR A 56 0.04 -8.69 -4.38
CA TYR A 56 -0.11 -7.24 -4.56
C TYR A 56 -0.42 -6.53 -3.24
N TYR A 57 -1.22 -7.15 -2.36
CA TYR A 57 -1.44 -6.61 -1.03
C TYR A 57 -0.18 -6.62 -0.15
N ARG A 58 0.67 -7.65 -0.24
CA ARG A 58 1.96 -7.66 0.47
C ARG A 58 2.91 -6.57 -0.04
N LEU A 59 2.92 -6.30 -1.34
CA LEU A 59 3.67 -5.19 -1.91
C LEU A 59 3.14 -3.84 -1.37
N ALA A 60 1.83 -3.64 -1.35
CA ALA A 60 1.22 -2.45 -0.76
C ALA A 60 1.57 -2.28 0.72
N ASP A 61 1.53 -3.36 1.50
CA ASP A 61 1.91 -3.35 2.92
C ASP A 61 3.39 -2.98 3.11
N ALA A 62 4.28 -3.45 2.23
CA ALA A 62 5.69 -3.07 2.24
C ALA A 62 5.90 -1.58 1.92
N MET A 63 5.17 -1.02 0.96
CA MET A 63 5.23 0.41 0.61
C MET A 63 4.76 1.29 1.78
N LEU A 64 3.66 0.91 2.44
CA LEU A 64 3.16 1.62 3.61
C LEU A 64 4.15 1.58 4.78
N ARG A 65 4.80 0.43 5.01
CA ARG A 65 5.82 0.31 6.04
C ARG A 65 7.01 1.22 5.78
N ILE A 66 7.54 1.24 4.55
CA ILE A 66 8.68 2.12 4.19
C ILE A 66 8.30 3.58 4.41
N ARG A 67 7.11 4.00 3.99
CA ARG A 67 6.61 5.36 4.27
C ARG A 67 6.55 5.69 5.75
N ALA A 68 6.02 4.77 6.56
CA ALA A 68 5.93 4.98 8.00
C ALA A 68 7.32 5.11 8.63
N GLU A 69 8.29 4.31 8.20
CA GLU A 69 9.69 4.41 8.64
C GLU A 69 10.32 5.77 8.25
N GLU A 70 10.14 6.22 7.00
CA GLU A 70 10.61 7.53 6.54
C GLU A 70 9.98 8.70 7.32
N GLU A 71 8.67 8.64 7.58
CA GLU A 71 7.97 9.64 8.39
C GLU A 71 8.53 9.68 9.83
N THR A 72 8.81 8.52 10.43
CA THR A 72 9.41 8.47 11.78
C THR A 72 10.82 9.07 11.81
N LEU A 73 11.65 8.78 10.81
CA LEU A 73 13.01 9.31 10.69
C LEU A 73 13.00 10.83 10.47
N THR A 74 12.11 11.32 9.61
CA THR A 74 11.95 12.75 9.32
C THR A 74 11.48 13.51 10.55
N ASN A 75 10.50 12.97 11.28
CA ASN A 75 10.03 13.59 12.51
C ASN A 75 11.10 13.58 13.61
N ALA A 76 11.89 12.51 13.74
CA ALA A 76 12.98 12.45 14.71
C ALA A 76 14.08 13.50 14.43
N THR A 77 14.44 13.70 13.16
CA THR A 77 15.43 14.70 12.74
C THR A 77 14.91 16.13 12.91
N ALA A 78 13.64 16.39 12.59
CA ALA A 78 13.01 17.69 12.82
C ALA A 78 13.01 18.08 14.32
N MET A 79 12.73 17.12 15.22
CA MET A 79 12.71 17.36 16.66
C MET A 79 14.12 17.59 17.25
N MET A 80 15.18 17.02 16.67
CA MET A 80 16.56 17.33 17.08
C MET A 80 17.05 18.69 16.58
N GLY A 81 16.59 19.14 15.40
CA GLY A 81 16.96 20.42 14.81
C GLY A 81 16.29 21.65 15.45
N MET A 82 15.26 21.46 16.28
CA MET A 82 14.58 22.53 17.02
C MET A 82 15.20 22.83 18.41
N ASN A 83 16.25 22.11 18.81
CA ASN A 83 16.93 22.28 20.11
C ASN A 83 18.18 23.17 20.03
N ILE A 84 18.18 24.24 19.22
CA ILE A 84 19.30 25.20 19.13
C ILE A 84 18.81 26.61 19.47
#